data_AF-A0A108UDJ0-F1
#
_entry.id   AF-A0A108UDJ0-F1
#
_cell.length_a   1.000
_cell.length_b   1.000
_cell.length_c   1.000
_cell.angle_alpha   90.00
_cell.angle_beta   90.00
_cell.angle_gamma   90.00
#
_symmetry.space_group_name_H-M   'P 1'
#
loop_
_entity.id
_entity.type
_entity.pdbx_description
1 polymer ?
#
loop_
_entity_poly.entity_id
_entity_poly.type
_entity_poly.pdbx_seq_one_letter_code
_entity_poly.pdbx_strand_id
1 'polypeptide(L)'
;MKTASLALLVLSLSFSAVAPANPCAPAVDEIIGLRGVRIELCQINGPNDPDCLAQEAYEYDFVRSVIQQCPATRYECQRAPIAYVAAWSQRRSTCRSAGSSSDPACVSAQGVEDSRFYPFAVCLLNDW
;
A
#
# COMPACT_ATOMS: atom_id res chain seq x y z
N MET A 1 9.89 -67.42 -19.92
CA MET A 1 10.56 -66.24 -19.33
C MET A 1 10.31 -65.06 -20.26
N LYS A 2 9.50 -64.08 -19.83
CA LYS A 2 9.09 -62.93 -20.65
C LYS A 2 9.70 -61.67 -20.03
N THR A 3 10.54 -60.99 -20.81
CA THR A 3 11.09 -59.68 -20.53
C THR A 3 10.00 -58.62 -20.69
N ALA A 4 9.85 -57.74 -19.71
CA ALA A 4 9.11 -56.50 -19.87
C ALA A 4 9.87 -55.39 -19.15
N SER A 5 10.63 -54.65 -19.94
CA SER A 5 11.31 -53.41 -19.56
C SER A 5 10.26 -52.37 -19.16
N LEU A 6 10.25 -51.99 -17.89
CA LEU A 6 9.51 -50.83 -17.41
C LEU A 6 10.30 -49.58 -17.77
N ALA A 7 9.77 -48.85 -18.76
CA ALA A 7 10.27 -47.57 -19.21
C ALA A 7 10.29 -46.57 -18.04
N LEU A 8 11.49 -46.06 -17.73
CA LEU A 8 11.66 -44.89 -16.87
C LEU A 8 11.00 -43.69 -17.54
N LEU A 9 9.79 -43.36 -17.11
CA LEU A 9 9.17 -42.06 -17.34
C LEU A 9 9.98 -41.01 -16.58
N VAL A 10 10.87 -40.35 -17.31
CA VAL A 10 11.63 -39.18 -16.89
C VAL A 10 10.62 -38.11 -16.47
N LEU A 11 10.56 -37.79 -15.17
CA LEU A 11 9.85 -36.63 -14.66
C LEU A 11 10.53 -35.37 -15.21
N SER A 12 10.03 -34.87 -16.34
CA SER A 12 10.27 -33.51 -16.82
C SER A 12 9.53 -32.54 -15.91
N LEU A 13 10.15 -32.25 -14.75
CA LEU A 13 9.79 -31.12 -13.90
C LEU A 13 10.15 -29.84 -14.66
N SER A 14 9.18 -29.31 -15.39
CA SER A 14 9.19 -27.95 -15.92
C SER A 14 9.32 -26.99 -14.73
N PHE A 15 10.54 -26.58 -14.39
CA PHE A 15 10.75 -25.46 -13.51
C PHE A 15 10.29 -24.20 -14.25
N SER A 16 9.01 -23.88 -14.13
CA SER A 16 8.53 -22.53 -14.37
C SER A 16 9.31 -21.63 -13.42
N ALA A 17 10.23 -20.84 -13.96
CA ALA A 17 10.91 -19.79 -13.22
C ALA A 17 9.84 -18.78 -12.80
N VAL A 18 9.21 -19.02 -11.65
CA VAL A 18 8.41 -18.01 -10.96
C VAL A 18 9.44 -16.95 -10.56
N ALA A 19 9.38 -15.78 -11.21
CA ALA A 19 10.15 -14.63 -10.76
C ALA A 19 9.91 -14.47 -9.25
N PRO A 20 10.96 -14.23 -8.43
CA PRO A 20 10.76 -14.04 -7.00
C PRO A 20 9.72 -12.94 -6.81
N ALA A 21 8.60 -13.29 -6.18
CA ALA A 21 7.56 -12.32 -5.86
C ALA A 21 8.18 -11.27 -4.94
N ASN A 22 8.03 -9.99 -5.28
CA ASN A 22 8.47 -8.90 -4.43
C ASN A 22 7.80 -9.08 -3.05
N PRO A 23 8.57 -9.28 -1.96
CA PRO A 23 8.04 -9.60 -0.64
C PRO A 23 7.17 -8.47 -0.06
N CYS A 24 7.30 -7.27 -0.62
CA CYS A 24 6.59 -6.06 -0.20
C CYS A 24 5.33 -5.78 -1.03
N ALA A 25 5.13 -6.49 -2.15
CA ALA A 25 3.94 -6.32 -2.98
C ALA A 25 2.62 -6.58 -2.24
N PRO A 26 2.48 -7.62 -1.38
CA PRO A 26 1.23 -7.87 -0.65
C PRO A 26 0.79 -6.73 0.26
N ALA A 27 1.74 -5.93 0.77
CA ALA A 27 1.43 -4.80 1.64
C ALA A 27 0.66 -3.68 0.91
N VAL A 28 0.75 -3.60 -0.42
CA VAL A 28 0.09 -2.56 -1.20
C VAL A 28 -1.42 -2.71 -1.18
N ASP A 29 -1.92 -3.93 -1.36
CA ASP A 29 -3.36 -4.21 -1.31
C ASP A 29 -3.95 -3.89 0.07
N GLU A 30 -3.21 -4.20 1.13
CA GLU A 30 -3.62 -3.86 2.49
C GLU A 30 -3.66 -2.35 2.70
N ILE A 31 -2.64 -1.59 2.27
CA ILE A 31 -2.66 -0.12 2.37
C ILE A 31 -3.83 0.47 1.58
N ILE A 32 -4.12 -0.02 0.37
CA ILE A 32 -5.28 0.42 -0.43
C ILE A 32 -6.58 0.17 0.35
N GLY A 33 -6.73 -1.01 0.93
CA GLY A 33 -7.89 -1.37 1.75
C GLY A 33 -8.07 -0.44 2.95
N LEU A 34 -7.02 -0.26 3.75
CA LEU A 34 -7.06 0.61 4.93
C LEU A 34 -7.38 2.06 4.60
N ARG A 35 -6.81 2.55 3.51
CA ARG A 35 -7.07 3.89 2.98
C ARG A 35 -8.52 4.05 2.53
N GLY A 36 -9.08 3.05 1.84
CA GLY A 36 -10.48 3.03 1.44
C GLY A 36 -11.42 3.13 2.64
N VAL A 37 -11.20 2.30 3.66
CA VAL A 37 -11.97 2.32 4.91
C VAL A 37 -11.85 3.67 5.62
N ARG A 38 -10.64 4.24 5.68
CA ARG A 38 -10.45 5.59 6.26
C ARG A 38 -11.28 6.62 5.51
N ILE A 39 -11.19 6.67 4.18
CA ILE A 39 -11.91 7.65 3.36
C ILE A 39 -13.42 7.53 3.61
N GLU A 40 -13.96 6.31 3.61
CA GLU A 40 -15.37 6.05 3.87
C GLU A 40 -15.80 6.52 5.27
N LEU A 41 -15.10 6.10 6.32
CA LEU A 41 -15.42 6.50 7.69
C LEU A 41 -15.36 8.02 7.89
N CYS A 42 -14.31 8.66 7.37
CA CYS A 42 -14.16 10.11 7.48
C CYS A 42 -15.19 10.86 6.64
N GLN A 43 -15.67 10.31 5.53
CA GLN A 43 -16.76 10.90 4.74
C GLN A 43 -18.11 10.81 5.45
N ILE A 44 -18.42 9.67 6.08
CA ILE A 44 -19.70 9.44 6.77
C ILE A 44 -19.76 10.23 8.08
N ASN A 45 -18.72 10.11 8.92
CA ASN A 45 -18.75 10.65 10.28
C ASN A 45 -18.06 12.02 10.42
N GLY A 46 -17.19 12.37 9.48
CA GLY A 46 -16.38 13.57 9.51
C GLY A 46 -14.94 13.35 10.02
N PRO A 47 -14.03 14.28 9.73
CA PRO A 47 -12.58 14.11 9.94
C PRO A 47 -12.12 14.19 11.41
N ASN A 48 -13.01 14.60 12.32
CA ASN A 48 -12.73 14.67 13.76
C ASN A 48 -13.48 13.59 14.55
N ASP A 49 -14.23 12.73 13.87
CA ASP A 49 -14.94 11.63 14.50
C ASP A 49 -13.97 10.56 15.03
N PRO A 50 -14.23 9.96 16.21
CA PRO A 50 -13.35 8.95 16.79
C PRO A 50 -13.06 7.75 15.87
N ASP A 51 -14.03 7.28 15.09
CA ASP A 51 -13.85 6.11 14.23
C ASP A 51 -12.95 6.44 13.04
N CYS A 52 -13.15 7.62 12.43
CA CYS A 52 -12.25 8.15 11.41
C CYS A 52 -10.82 8.30 11.94
N LEU A 53 -10.66 8.88 13.14
CA LEU A 53 -9.34 9.10 13.75
C LEU A 53 -8.63 7.79 14.11
N ALA A 54 -9.37 6.79 14.61
CA ALA A 54 -8.81 5.49 14.95
C ALA A 54 -8.33 4.75 13.69
N GLN A 55 -9.15 4.73 12.64
CA GLN A 55 -8.76 4.11 11.37
C GLN A 55 -7.59 4.85 10.71
N GLU A 56 -7.58 6.19 10.75
CA GLU A 56 -6.49 7.00 10.23
C GLU A 56 -5.17 6.68 10.96
N ALA A 57 -5.19 6.57 12.29
CA ALA A 57 -4.00 6.17 13.06
C ALA A 57 -3.54 4.75 12.70
N TYR A 58 -4.46 3.81 12.55
CA TYR A 58 -4.15 2.43 12.18
C TYR A 58 -3.50 2.32 10.80
N GLU A 59 -4.06 2.99 9.78
CA GLU A 59 -3.46 3.07 8.43
C GLU A 59 -2.04 3.64 8.51
N TYR A 60 -1.85 4.73 9.26
CA TYR A 60 -0.54 5.38 9.38
C TYR A 60 0.52 4.46 10.00
N ASP A 61 0.17 3.76 11.08
CA ASP A 61 1.09 2.84 11.74
C ASP A 61 1.43 1.65 10.84
N PHE A 62 0.44 1.12 10.12
CA PHE A 62 0.67 0.07 9.13
C PHE A 62 1.64 0.54 8.03
N VAL A 63 1.36 1.69 7.40
CA VAL A 63 2.23 2.29 6.37
C VAL A 63 3.65 2.48 6.89
N ARG A 64 3.82 3.00 8.12
CA ARG A 64 5.15 3.16 8.72
C ARG A 64 5.87 1.84 8.89
N SER A 65 5.16 0.80 9.33
CA SER A 65 5.73 -0.53 9.49
C SER A 65 6.21 -1.11 8.14
N VAL A 66 5.43 -0.90 7.08
CA VAL A 66 5.78 -1.32 5.71
C VAL A 66 7.03 -0.58 5.25
N ILE A 67 7.11 0.74 5.41
CA ILE A 67 8.29 1.53 5.02
C ILE A 67 9.57 1.02 5.70
N GLN A 68 9.48 0.55 6.95
CA GLN A 68 10.62 0.01 7.68
C GLN A 68 11.02 -1.40 7.24
N GLN A 69 10.03 -2.26 6.96
CA GLN A 69 10.24 -3.65 6.55
C GLN A 69 10.62 -3.77 5.07
N CYS A 70 10.25 -2.77 4.27
CA CYS A 70 10.40 -2.74 2.83
C CYS A 70 11.25 -1.55 2.35
N PRO A 71 12.55 -1.50 2.72
CA PRO A 71 13.43 -0.45 2.23
C PRO A 71 13.58 -0.51 0.70
N ALA A 72 13.33 0.62 0.04
CA ALA A 72 13.52 0.79 -1.40
C ALA A 72 15.00 0.72 -1.80
N THR A 73 15.28 0.07 -2.93
CA THR A 73 16.64 -0.06 -3.47
C THR A 73 16.94 1.01 -4.52
N ARG A 74 15.95 1.42 -5.32
CA ARG A 74 16.10 2.50 -6.30
C ARG A 74 15.97 3.87 -5.65
N TYR A 75 16.80 4.79 -6.12
CA TYR A 75 16.87 6.15 -5.60
C TYR A 75 15.54 6.90 -5.71
N GLU A 76 14.82 6.74 -6.82
CA GLU A 76 13.50 7.32 -7.02
C GLU A 76 12.48 6.81 -5.98
N CYS A 77 12.61 5.55 -5.55
CA CYS A 77 11.69 4.91 -4.63
C CYS A 77 12.01 5.18 -3.16
N GLN A 78 13.25 5.52 -2.83
CA GLN A 78 13.62 5.96 -1.47
C GLN A 78 12.90 7.25 -1.04
N ARG A 79 12.53 8.11 -1.98
CA ARG A 79 11.84 9.39 -1.68
C ARG A 79 10.32 9.28 -1.64
N ALA A 80 9.74 8.28 -2.29
CA ALA A 80 8.29 8.15 -2.40
C ALA A 80 7.57 7.98 -1.04
N PRO A 81 8.07 7.15 -0.10
CA PRO A 81 7.51 7.05 1.25
C PRO A 81 7.46 8.38 2.01
N ILE A 82 8.53 9.18 1.90
CA ILE A 82 8.63 10.48 2.58
C ILE A 82 7.59 11.45 2.02
N ALA A 83 7.46 11.50 0.70
CA ALA A 83 6.47 12.35 0.04
C ALA A 83 5.04 11.96 0.38
N TYR A 84 4.74 10.66 0.45
CA TYR A 84 3.42 10.16 0.84
C TYR A 84 3.10 10.48 2.31
N VAL A 85 4.00 10.19 3.25
CA VAL A 85 3.82 10.49 4.68
C VAL A 85 3.63 11.99 4.95
N ALA A 86 4.35 12.85 4.21
CA ALA A 86 4.18 14.29 4.30
C ALA A 86 2.80 14.74 3.80
N ALA A 87 2.36 14.24 2.64
CA ALA A 87 1.04 14.55 2.10
C ALA A 87 -0.11 14.03 2.97
N TRP A 88 0.05 12.83 3.53
CA TRP A 88 -0.88 12.25 4.51
C TRP A 88 -1.01 13.16 5.74
N SER A 89 0.11 13.61 6.29
CA SER A 89 0.13 14.48 7.49
C SER A 89 -0.51 15.83 7.21
N GLN A 90 -0.24 16.40 6.02
CA GLN A 90 -0.88 17.63 5.58
C GLN A 90 -2.39 17.46 5.43
N ARG A 91 -2.84 16.40 4.75
CA ARG A 91 -4.27 16.08 4.59
C ARG A 91 -4.94 15.97 5.95
N ARG A 92 -4.38 15.16 6.86
CA ARG A 92 -4.89 15.00 8.23
C ARG A 92 -5.12 16.35 8.90
N SER A 93 -4.10 17.21 8.92
CA SER A 93 -4.21 18.52 9.57
C SER A 93 -5.28 19.39 8.90
N THR A 94 -5.25 19.49 7.57
CA THR A 94 -6.20 20.32 6.81
C THR A 94 -7.64 19.86 7.02
N CYS A 95 -7.91 18.56 6.91
CA CYS A 95 -9.25 18.01 7.07
C CYS A 95 -9.78 18.18 8.50
N ARG A 96 -8.94 17.96 9.52
CA ARG A 96 -9.33 18.18 10.92
C ARG A 96 -9.66 19.65 11.20
N SER A 97 -8.88 20.58 10.67
CA SER A 97 -9.15 22.02 10.78
C SER A 97 -10.41 22.44 10.03
N ALA A 98 -10.68 21.85 8.88
CA ALA A 98 -11.89 22.11 8.10
C ALA A 98 -13.16 21.57 8.77
N GLY A 99 -13.05 20.48 9.54
CA GLY A 99 -14.16 19.89 10.27
C GLY A 99 -15.13 19.07 9.41
N SER A 100 -14.96 19.07 8.09
CA SER A 100 -15.76 18.28 7.15
C SER A 100 -14.88 17.71 6.04
N SER A 101 -15.15 16.45 5.69
CA SER A 101 -14.45 15.77 4.58
C SER A 101 -14.89 16.26 3.20
N SER A 102 -16.02 16.96 3.12
CA SER A 102 -16.52 17.60 1.90
C SER A 102 -16.06 19.05 1.76
N ASP A 103 -15.34 19.58 2.75
CA ASP A 103 -14.78 20.93 2.64
C ASP A 103 -13.76 21.00 1.49
N PRO A 104 -13.78 22.04 0.64
CA PRO A 104 -12.87 22.15 -0.51
C PRO A 104 -11.39 22.04 -0.16
N ALA A 105 -10.97 22.53 1.02
CA ALA A 105 -9.59 22.41 1.46
C ALA A 105 -9.23 20.97 1.82
N CYS A 106 -10.15 20.24 2.48
CA CYS A 106 -9.95 18.81 2.76
C CYS A 106 -9.93 17.98 1.48
N VAL A 107 -10.87 18.21 0.55
CA VAL A 107 -10.91 17.54 -0.75
C VAL A 107 -9.64 17.79 -1.56
N SER A 108 -9.16 19.04 -1.58
CA SER A 108 -7.90 19.38 -2.25
C SER A 108 -6.70 18.66 -1.61
N ALA A 109 -6.64 18.61 -0.28
CA ALA A 109 -5.56 17.92 0.42
C ALA A 109 -5.61 16.39 0.22
N GLN A 110 -6.82 15.81 0.13
CA GLN A 110 -7.01 14.41 -0.24
C GLN A 110 -6.45 14.13 -1.65
N GLY A 111 -6.74 14.99 -2.62
CA GLY A 111 -6.18 14.86 -3.98
C GLY A 111 -4.64 14.98 -4.03
N VAL A 112 -4.05 15.81 -3.17
CA VAL A 112 -2.57 15.87 -3.04
C VAL A 112 -2.03 14.56 -2.48
N GLU A 113 -2.64 14.01 -1.42
CA GLU A 113 -2.26 12.71 -0.89
C GLU A 113 -2.41 11.60 -1.94
N ASP A 114 -3.50 11.58 -2.71
CA ASP A 114 -3.72 10.65 -3.83
C ASP A 114 -2.56 10.68 -4.83
N SER A 115 -2.13 11.87 -5.22
CA SER A 115 -1.02 12.04 -6.17
C SER A 115 0.32 11.50 -5.65
N ARG A 116 0.49 11.38 -4.33
CA ARG A 116 1.70 10.83 -3.69
C ARG A 116 1.58 9.35 -3.36
N PHE A 117 0.35 8.87 -3.18
CA PHE A 117 0.08 7.46 -2.93
C PHE A 117 0.49 6.57 -4.10
N TYR A 118 0.13 6.93 -5.34
CA TYR A 118 0.42 6.08 -6.51
C TYR A 118 1.92 5.82 -6.73
N PRO A 119 2.81 6.83 -6.73
CA PRO A 119 4.26 6.57 -6.82
C PRO A 119 4.79 5.67 -5.69
N PHE A 120 4.29 5.85 -4.46
CA PHE A 120 4.66 5.01 -3.33
C PHE A 120 4.22 3.55 -3.53
N ALA A 121 2.97 3.32 -3.92
CA ALA A 121 2.43 2.00 -4.22
C ALA A 121 3.18 1.32 -5.37
N VAL A 122 3.47 2.04 -6.45
CA VAL A 122 4.25 1.53 -7.60
C VAL A 122 5.66 1.11 -7.17
N CYS A 123 6.32 1.89 -6.32
CA CYS A 123 7.62 1.52 -5.76
C CYS A 123 7.54 0.25 -4.92
N LEU A 124 6.55 0.12 -4.03
CA LEU A 124 6.36 -1.10 -3.24
C LEU A 124 6.11 -2.34 -4.11
N LEU A 125 5.43 -2.20 -5.26
CA LEU A 125 5.19 -3.32 -6.18
C LEU A 125 6.43 -3.71 -6.99
N ASN A 126 7.24 -2.74 -7.43
CA ASN A 126 8.22 -2.94 -8.51
C ASN A 126 9.69 -2.77 -8.10
N ASP A 127 9.99 -2.36 -6.87
CA ASP A 127 11.34 -1.99 -6.44
C ASP A 127 12.02 -3.01 -5.52
N TRP A 128 12.11 -4.28 -5.91
CA TRP A 128 12.88 -5.33 -5.21
C TRP A 128 13.55 -6.29 -6.19
#